data_AF-A0A8J3EPN4-F1
#
_entry.id   AF-A0A8J3EPN4-F1
#
_cell.length_a   1.000
_cell.length_b   1.000
_cell.length_c   1.000
_cell.angle_alpha   90.00
_cell.angle_beta   90.00
_cell.angle_gamma   90.00
#
_symmetry.space_group_name_H-M   'P 1'
#
loop_
_entity.id
_entity.type
_entity.pdbx_description
1 polymer ?
#
loop_
_entity_poly.entity_id
_entity_poly.type
_entity_poly.pdbx_seq_one_letter_code
_entity_poly.pdbx_strand_id
1 'polypeptide(L)'
;MQAFYRTVLAIALVGLAASGCSSLRSAIGGGKNPPDEFAIVTKAPLTIPPDYSLRPPKPGETRPQEQSPSQRAQQLLVGDQTSQPPSQGELVLIQQSGALDVDPNIRSILSAENGGWAEKDDSLANRLLFWKVNNGTIDDEAAPLRVDDPNDWLEKRRQSIENVTGGQEVTIKRDAKILNLPGIR
;
A
#
# COMPACT_ATOMS: atom_id res chain seq x y z
N MET A 1 54.30 -15.06 8.44
CA MET A 1 53.12 -15.02 7.53
C MET A 1 51.82 -14.63 8.23
N GLN A 2 51.49 -15.15 9.42
CA GLN A 2 50.18 -14.85 10.04
C GLN A 2 49.99 -13.39 10.48
N ALA A 3 51.03 -12.71 10.96
CA ALA A 3 50.94 -11.29 11.33
C ALA A 3 50.66 -10.37 10.14
N PHE A 4 51.25 -10.68 8.97
CA PHE A 4 51.04 -9.93 7.73
C PHE A 4 49.61 -10.10 7.18
N TYR A 5 49.04 -11.30 7.31
CA TYR A 5 47.64 -11.56 6.92
C TYR A 5 46.64 -10.81 7.81
N ARG A 6 46.92 -10.71 9.11
CA ARG A 6 46.07 -9.97 10.07
C ARG A 6 46.10 -8.46 9.82
N THR A 7 47.26 -7.89 9.47
CA THR A 7 47.36 -6.47 9.13
C THR A 7 46.68 -6.15 7.81
N VAL A 8 46.84 -7.01 6.79
CA VAL A 8 46.13 -6.84 5.50
C VAL A 8 44.62 -6.95 5.68
N LEU A 9 44.14 -7.90 6.47
CA LEU A 9 42.71 -8.06 6.75
C LEU A 9 42.13 -6.88 7.54
N ALA A 10 42.87 -6.35 8.51
CA ALA A 10 42.45 -5.16 9.26
C ALA A 10 42.33 -3.91 8.36
N ILE A 11 43.30 -3.71 7.45
CA ILE A 11 43.28 -2.59 6.50
C ILE A 11 42.11 -2.74 5.51
N ALA A 12 41.85 -3.96 5.02
CA ALA A 12 40.72 -4.22 4.14
C ALA A 12 39.37 -3.91 4.83
N LEU A 13 39.22 -4.33 6.09
CA LEU A 13 37.98 -4.14 6.86
C LEU A 13 37.71 -2.65 7.14
N VAL A 14 38.74 -1.87 7.43
CA VAL A 14 38.63 -0.40 7.57
C VAL A 14 38.28 0.27 6.23
N GLY A 15 38.86 -0.20 5.11
CA GLY A 15 38.53 0.31 3.78
C GLY A 15 37.06 0.06 3.40
N LEU A 16 36.53 -1.12 3.72
CA LEU A 16 35.11 -1.45 3.55
C LEU A 16 34.21 -0.56 4.42
N ALA A 17 34.56 -0.34 5.70
CA ALA A 17 33.78 0.50 6.60
C ALA A 17 33.73 1.99 6.15
N ALA A 18 34.81 2.52 5.59
CA ALA A 18 34.86 3.90 5.11
C ALA A 18 34.05 4.14 3.83
N SER A 19 33.85 3.10 3.00
CA SER A 19 33.13 3.20 1.72
C SER A 19 31.62 3.41 1.84
N GLY A 20 31.03 3.17 3.03
CA GLY A 20 29.58 3.31 3.29
C GLY A 20 29.13 4.67 3.84
N CYS A 21 30.05 5.59 4.13
CA CYS A 21 29.70 6.84 4.83
C CYS A 21 28.94 7.84 3.93
N SER A 22 29.14 7.79 2.60
CA SER A 22 28.44 8.67 1.65
C SER A 22 26.97 8.27 1.43
N SER A 23 26.68 6.97 1.37
CA SER A 23 25.32 6.43 1.25
C SER A 23 24.53 6.61 2.54
N LEU A 24 25.17 6.43 3.70
CA LEU A 24 24.55 6.69 5.00
C LEU A 24 24.19 8.18 5.17
N ARG A 25 25.04 9.11 4.69
CA ARG A 25 24.74 10.54 4.72
C ARG A 25 23.51 10.91 3.90
N SER A 26 23.30 10.27 2.75
CA SER A 26 22.11 10.46 1.92
C SER A 26 20.86 9.83 2.56
N ALA A 27 20.98 8.65 3.17
CA ALA A 27 19.88 7.96 3.86
C ALA A 27 19.42 8.69 5.13
N ILE A 28 20.33 9.35 5.84
CA ILE A 28 20.04 10.18 7.03
C ILE A 28 19.56 11.59 6.64
N GLY A 29 19.42 11.90 5.35
CA GLY A 29 18.90 13.19 4.88
C GLY A 29 19.89 14.35 4.97
N GLY A 30 21.19 14.05 5.07
CA GLY A 30 22.27 15.05 5.09
C GLY A 30 22.65 15.63 3.72
N GLY A 31 21.90 15.27 2.67
CA GLY A 31 22.00 15.81 1.31
C GLY A 31 20.93 16.87 1.03
N LYS A 32 21.23 17.81 0.14
CA LYS A 32 20.23 18.75 -0.38
C LYS A 32 19.27 17.97 -1.29
N ASN A 33 18.05 17.73 -0.83
CA ASN A 33 16.93 17.34 -1.69
C ASN A 33 16.21 18.62 -2.14
N PRO A 34 16.53 19.18 -3.31
CA PRO A 34 15.78 20.31 -3.83
C PRO A 34 14.31 19.89 -4.04
N PRO A 35 13.34 20.77 -3.76
CA PRO A 35 11.95 20.54 -4.12
C PRO A 35 11.82 20.31 -5.63
N ASP A 36 10.99 19.36 -6.04
CA ASP A 36 10.74 19.02 -7.44
C ASP A 36 10.14 20.22 -8.20
N GLU A 37 10.92 20.79 -9.12
CA GLU A 37 10.51 21.94 -9.93
C GLU A 37 9.39 21.64 -10.94
N PHE A 38 9.07 20.36 -11.18
CA PHE A 38 7.99 19.94 -12.06
C PHE A 38 6.72 19.50 -11.32
N ALA A 39 6.74 19.52 -9.98
CA ALA A 39 5.58 19.20 -9.18
C ALA A 39 4.52 20.32 -9.26
N ILE A 40 3.48 20.08 -10.06
CA ILE A 40 2.34 20.99 -10.18
C ILE A 40 1.43 20.81 -8.95
N VAL A 41 1.42 21.80 -8.06
CA VAL A 41 0.50 21.83 -6.91
C VAL A 41 -0.81 22.51 -7.31
N THR A 42 -1.91 21.78 -7.27
CA THR A 42 -3.25 22.35 -7.46
C THR A 42 -3.69 23.09 -6.21
N LYS A 43 -3.88 24.41 -6.31
CA LYS A 43 -4.46 25.22 -5.23
C LYS A 43 -5.98 25.10 -5.21
N ALA A 44 -6.58 25.29 -4.05
CA ALA A 44 -8.03 25.36 -3.94
C ALA A 44 -8.57 26.55 -4.78
N PRO A 45 -9.73 26.40 -5.45
CA PRO A 45 -10.32 27.49 -6.22
C PRO A 45 -10.68 28.66 -5.30
N LEU A 46 -10.40 29.88 -5.74
CA LEU A 46 -10.74 31.09 -5.01
C LEU A 46 -12.24 31.37 -5.19
N THR A 47 -13.04 31.03 -4.18
CA THR A 47 -14.43 31.46 -4.10
C THR A 47 -14.52 32.75 -3.31
N ILE A 48 -15.32 33.68 -3.82
CA ILE A 48 -15.64 34.91 -3.10
C ILE A 48 -16.48 34.55 -1.87
N PRO A 49 -16.02 34.84 -0.65
CA PRO A 49 -16.83 34.60 0.54
C PRO A 49 -18.06 35.52 0.55
N PRO A 50 -19.20 35.05 1.08
CA PRO A 50 -20.43 35.85 1.17
C PRO A 50 -20.29 37.10 2.05
N ASP A 51 -19.27 37.14 2.92
CA ASP A 51 -18.95 38.29 3.77
C ASP A 51 -17.63 38.98 3.34
N TYR A 52 -17.78 40.21 2.84
CA TYR A 52 -16.67 41.11 2.50
C TYR A 52 -16.24 42.01 3.68
N SER A 53 -16.89 41.87 4.84
CA SER A 53 -16.69 42.71 6.03
C SER A 53 -15.50 42.27 6.91
N LEU A 54 -14.73 41.27 6.48
CA LEU A 54 -13.60 40.76 7.24
C LEU A 54 -12.50 41.82 7.32
N ARG A 55 -12.14 42.17 8.55
CA ARG A 55 -10.98 43.03 8.81
C ARG A 55 -9.73 42.32 8.29
N PRO A 56 -8.79 43.04 7.64
CA PRO A 56 -7.51 42.49 7.27
C PRO A 56 -6.87 41.82 8.50
N PRO A 57 -6.35 40.58 8.37
CA PRO A 57 -5.71 39.89 9.47
C PRO A 57 -4.56 40.75 10.00
N LYS A 58 -4.41 40.81 11.32
CA LYS A 58 -3.35 41.63 11.92
C LYS A 58 -1.99 41.08 11.47
N PRO A 59 -0.99 41.92 11.20
CA PRO A 59 0.36 41.45 10.93
C PRO A 59 0.84 40.52 12.04
N GLY A 60 1.17 39.27 11.69
CA GLY A 60 1.64 38.24 12.63
C GLY A 60 0.59 37.21 13.08
N GLU A 61 -0.67 37.32 12.66
CA GLU A 61 -1.69 36.30 12.95
C GLU A 61 -1.48 35.04 12.09
N THR A 62 -1.72 33.87 12.67
CA THR A 62 -1.56 32.58 12.00
C THR A 62 -2.49 32.54 10.80
N ARG A 63 -1.93 32.54 9.58
CA ARG A 63 -2.72 32.31 8.38
C ARG A 63 -3.41 30.95 8.50
N PRO A 64 -4.69 30.82 8.10
CA PRO A 64 -5.26 29.51 7.81
C PRO A 64 -4.33 28.84 6.79
N GLN A 65 -3.54 27.87 7.24
CA GLN A 65 -2.51 27.27 6.39
C GLN A 65 -3.22 26.44 5.33
N GLU A 66 -2.89 26.70 4.06
CA GLU A 66 -3.27 25.81 2.97
C GLU A 66 -2.73 24.41 3.31
N GLN A 67 -3.62 23.43 3.46
CA GLN A 67 -3.24 22.05 3.75
C GLN A 67 -2.25 21.57 2.69
N SER A 68 -1.20 20.85 3.10
CA SER A 68 -0.30 20.24 2.14
C SER A 68 -1.07 19.23 1.26
N PRO A 69 -0.62 18.96 0.02
CA PRO A 69 -1.25 17.95 -0.83
C PRO A 69 -1.36 16.58 -0.15
N SER A 70 -0.33 16.20 0.62
CA SER A 70 -0.32 14.97 1.42
C SER A 70 -1.38 14.96 2.53
N GLN A 71 -1.54 16.06 3.27
CA GLN A 71 -2.57 16.20 4.30
C GLN A 71 -3.98 16.14 3.70
N ARG A 72 -4.19 16.78 2.53
CA ARG A 72 -5.45 16.73 1.80
C ARG A 72 -5.77 15.32 1.31
N ALA A 73 -4.79 14.64 0.71
CA ALA A 73 -4.97 13.25 0.25
C ALA A 73 -5.31 12.31 1.41
N GLN A 74 -4.63 12.47 2.56
CA GLN A 74 -4.94 11.73 3.77
C GLN A 74 -6.36 12.00 4.27
N GLN A 75 -6.81 13.25 4.27
CA GLN A 75 -8.19 13.60 4.66
C GLN A 75 -9.24 13.02 3.70
N LEU A 76 -8.94 12.92 2.41
CA LEU A 76 -9.83 12.28 1.44
C LEU A 76 -9.91 10.76 1.62
N LEU A 77 -8.80 10.11 1.95
CA LEU A 77 -8.73 8.65 2.15
C LEU A 77 -9.37 8.22 3.46
N VAL A 78 -9.13 8.95 4.54
CA VAL A 78 -9.59 8.63 5.89
C VAL A 78 -10.99 9.21 6.16
N GLY A 79 -11.40 10.21 5.37
CA GLY A 79 -12.61 10.99 5.62
C GLY A 79 -12.36 12.14 6.60
N ASP A 80 -13.21 13.16 6.52
CA ASP A 80 -13.16 14.30 7.43
C ASP A 80 -13.87 13.97 8.75
N GLN A 81 -13.09 13.81 9.82
CA GLN A 81 -13.60 13.54 11.16
C GLN A 81 -14.34 14.73 11.79
N THR A 82 -14.24 15.93 11.18
CA THR A 82 -14.97 17.14 11.61
C THR A 82 -16.24 17.39 10.81
N SER A 83 -16.59 16.47 9.89
CA SER A 83 -17.81 16.57 9.11
C SER A 83 -19.05 16.60 10.02
N GLN A 84 -19.98 17.50 9.70
CA GLN A 84 -21.28 17.53 10.37
C GLN A 84 -22.01 16.20 10.11
N PRO A 85 -22.77 15.68 11.10
CA PRO A 85 -23.61 14.52 10.87
C PRO A 85 -24.52 14.74 9.66
N PRO A 86 -24.71 13.72 8.80
CA PRO A 86 -25.52 13.85 7.59
C PRO A 86 -26.93 14.33 7.95
N SER A 87 -27.45 15.23 7.11
CA SER A 87 -28.81 15.76 7.31
C SER A 87 -29.86 14.66 7.12
N GLN A 88 -31.09 14.87 7.61
CA GLN A 88 -32.16 13.88 7.44
C GLN A 88 -32.44 13.55 5.96
N GLY A 89 -32.36 14.55 5.07
CA GLY A 89 -32.53 14.31 3.63
C GLY A 89 -31.37 13.53 3.01
N GLU A 90 -30.16 13.73 3.50
CA GLU A 90 -28.97 13.00 3.07
C GLU A 90 -29.00 11.54 3.56
N LEU A 91 -29.45 11.29 4.79
CA LEU A 91 -29.65 9.93 5.31
C LEU A 91 -30.67 9.15 4.47
N VAL A 92 -31.77 9.78 4.07
CA VAL A 92 -32.75 9.14 3.15
C VAL A 92 -32.12 8.84 1.81
N LEU A 93 -31.28 9.72 1.28
CA LEU A 93 -30.57 9.48 0.02
C LEU A 93 -29.57 8.33 0.13
N ILE A 94 -28.82 8.24 1.24
CA ILE A 94 -27.87 7.16 1.53
C ILE A 94 -28.61 5.82 1.69
N GLN A 95 -29.77 5.83 2.35
CA GLN A 95 -30.60 4.65 2.50
C GLN A 95 -31.18 4.21 1.14
N GLN A 96 -31.69 5.15 0.34
CA GLN A 96 -32.24 4.87 -0.99
C GLN A 96 -31.17 4.43 -1.99
N SER A 97 -29.92 4.89 -1.84
CA SER A 97 -28.79 4.45 -2.67
C SER A 97 -28.27 3.06 -2.30
N GLY A 98 -28.77 2.46 -1.22
CA GLY A 98 -28.33 1.15 -0.73
C GLY A 98 -26.93 1.18 -0.11
N ALA A 99 -26.37 2.35 0.17
CA ALA A 99 -25.01 2.48 0.68
C ALA A 99 -24.82 1.92 2.10
N LEU A 100 -25.91 1.66 2.84
CA LEU A 100 -25.88 1.05 4.17
C LEU A 100 -25.88 -0.49 4.15
N ASP A 101 -26.22 -1.11 3.01
CA ASP A 101 -26.37 -2.56 2.87
C ASP A 101 -25.17 -3.16 2.13
N VAL A 102 -23.97 -2.88 2.63
CA VAL A 102 -22.71 -3.39 2.04
C VAL A 102 -22.34 -4.72 2.66
N ASP A 103 -22.20 -5.76 1.82
CA ASP A 103 -21.67 -7.05 2.25
C ASP A 103 -20.23 -6.87 2.81
N PRO A 104 -19.96 -7.23 4.08
CA PRO A 104 -18.61 -7.17 4.65
C PRO A 104 -17.57 -7.99 3.87
N ASN A 105 -18.01 -9.02 3.14
CA ASN A 105 -17.19 -9.90 2.33
C ASN A 105 -17.06 -9.44 0.87
N ILE A 106 -17.59 -8.27 0.48
CA ILE A 106 -17.57 -7.83 -0.93
C ILE A 106 -16.17 -7.79 -1.53
N ARG A 107 -15.13 -7.52 -0.72
CA ARG A 107 -13.74 -7.53 -1.18
C ARG A 107 -13.24 -8.93 -1.52
N SER A 108 -13.58 -9.95 -0.71
CA SER A 108 -13.18 -11.32 -1.01
C SER A 108 -13.94 -11.88 -2.20
N ILE A 109 -15.23 -11.53 -2.33
CA ILE A 109 -16.07 -11.88 -3.49
C ILE A 109 -15.49 -11.27 -4.76
N LEU A 110 -15.22 -9.96 -4.78
CA LEU A 110 -14.66 -9.28 -5.96
C LEU A 110 -13.27 -9.81 -6.34
N SER A 111 -12.42 -10.12 -5.35
CA SER A 111 -11.13 -10.75 -5.60
C SER A 111 -11.29 -12.14 -6.25
N ALA A 112 -12.28 -12.92 -5.81
CA ALA A 112 -12.60 -14.22 -6.40
C ALA A 112 -13.15 -14.08 -7.84
N GLU A 113 -14.06 -13.14 -8.08
CA GLU A 113 -14.62 -12.84 -9.40
C GLU A 113 -13.56 -12.34 -10.39
N ASN A 114 -12.67 -11.46 -9.95
CA ASN A 114 -11.51 -11.02 -10.74
C ASN A 114 -10.43 -12.11 -10.90
N GLY A 115 -10.73 -13.36 -10.53
CA GLY A 115 -9.94 -14.55 -10.77
C GLY A 115 -8.77 -14.75 -9.81
N GLY A 116 -8.76 -14.09 -8.65
CA GLY A 116 -7.70 -14.23 -7.65
C GLY A 116 -6.32 -13.76 -8.11
N TRP A 117 -6.23 -13.01 -9.23
CA TRP A 117 -4.94 -12.58 -9.81
C TRP A 117 -4.14 -11.69 -8.85
N ALA A 118 -4.82 -11.03 -7.91
CA ALA A 118 -4.24 -10.18 -6.89
C ALA A 118 -3.56 -10.98 -5.76
N GLU A 119 -4.00 -12.20 -5.49
CA GLU A 119 -3.50 -13.05 -4.39
C GLU A 119 -2.88 -14.32 -4.98
N LYS A 120 -1.79 -14.17 -5.74
CA LYS A 120 -1.01 -15.34 -6.17
C LYS A 120 -0.43 -15.98 -4.92
N ASP A 121 -0.58 -17.29 -4.78
CA ASP A 121 -0.09 -18.04 -3.63
C ASP A 121 1.37 -17.66 -3.36
N ASP A 122 1.61 -16.94 -2.25
CA ASP A 122 2.95 -16.46 -1.89
C ASP A 122 3.92 -17.63 -1.86
N SER A 123 3.52 -18.77 -1.30
CA SER A 123 4.34 -19.99 -1.27
C SER A 123 4.67 -20.56 -2.65
N LEU A 124 3.78 -20.46 -3.64
CA LEU A 124 4.02 -20.96 -5.00
C LEU A 124 4.87 -19.97 -5.79
N ALA A 125 4.53 -18.69 -5.75
CA ALA A 125 5.29 -17.63 -6.40
C ALA A 125 6.72 -17.61 -5.86
N ASN A 126 6.87 -17.73 -4.54
CA ASN A 126 8.15 -17.80 -3.85
C ASN A 126 8.91 -19.08 -4.22
N ARG A 127 8.23 -20.24 -4.30
CA ARG A 127 8.84 -21.48 -4.79
C ARG A 127 9.31 -21.42 -6.25
N LEU A 128 8.64 -20.64 -7.10
CA LEU A 128 9.06 -20.42 -8.49
C LEU A 128 10.23 -19.43 -8.59
N LEU A 129 10.18 -18.32 -7.86
CA LEU A 129 11.22 -17.27 -7.86
C LEU A 129 12.49 -17.72 -7.14
N PHE A 130 12.35 -18.40 -6.01
CA PHE A 130 13.42 -18.84 -5.11
C PHE A 130 13.53 -20.37 -5.10
N TRP A 131 13.42 -20.98 -6.29
CA TRP A 131 13.53 -22.43 -6.52
C TRP A 131 14.89 -23.08 -6.13
N LYS A 132 15.83 -22.32 -5.54
CA LYS A 132 17.13 -22.83 -5.11
C LYS A 132 16.96 -23.66 -3.84
N VAL A 133 17.38 -24.92 -3.92
CA VAL A 133 17.31 -25.88 -2.82
C VAL A 133 18.69 -25.97 -2.16
N ASN A 134 18.77 -25.61 -0.88
CA ASN A 134 19.94 -25.84 -0.03
C ASN A 134 19.57 -26.93 0.98
N ASN A 135 20.35 -28.02 1.04
CA ASN A 135 20.13 -29.15 1.95
C ASN A 135 18.73 -29.80 1.91
N GLY A 136 18.07 -29.80 0.75
CA GLY A 136 16.76 -30.47 0.56
C GLY A 136 15.55 -29.63 0.98
N THR A 137 15.77 -28.42 1.50
CA THR A 137 14.73 -27.42 1.80
C THR A 137 14.87 -26.23 0.84
N ILE A 138 13.73 -25.64 0.44
CA ILE A 138 13.73 -24.42 -0.36
C ILE A 138 14.21 -23.28 0.55
N ASP A 139 15.26 -22.58 0.14
CA ASP A 139 15.81 -21.44 0.88
C ASP A 139 15.06 -20.17 0.47
N ASP A 140 14.10 -19.77 1.31
CA ASP A 140 13.19 -18.65 1.07
C ASP A 140 13.48 -17.44 1.95
N GLU A 141 14.66 -17.35 2.58
CA GLU A 141 15.02 -16.23 3.46
C GLU A 141 15.06 -14.88 2.74
N ALA A 142 15.39 -14.88 1.45
CA ALA A 142 15.44 -13.67 0.61
C ALA A 142 14.08 -13.27 0.01
N ALA A 143 13.00 -13.99 0.35
CA ALA A 143 11.67 -13.74 -0.15
C ALA A 143 11.06 -12.45 0.41
N PRO A 144 10.62 -11.51 -0.44
CA PRO A 144 9.93 -10.30 0.03
C PRO A 144 8.60 -10.58 0.75
N LEU A 145 7.96 -11.72 0.46
CA LEU A 145 6.68 -12.15 0.99
C LEU A 145 6.79 -13.59 1.52
N ARG A 146 7.62 -13.80 2.54
CA ARG A 146 7.75 -15.11 3.18
C ARG A 146 6.51 -15.41 4.03
N VAL A 147 5.99 -16.63 3.92
CA VAL A 147 4.96 -17.13 4.85
C VAL A 147 5.67 -17.65 6.09
N ASP A 148 5.66 -16.88 7.18
CA ASP A 148 6.35 -17.26 8.42
C ASP A 148 5.70 -18.46 9.13
N ASP A 149 4.37 -18.57 9.11
CA ASP A 149 3.61 -19.72 9.64
C ASP A 149 2.67 -20.30 8.56
N PRO A 150 2.96 -21.50 8.03
CA PRO A 150 2.12 -22.17 7.05
C PRO A 150 0.70 -22.49 7.54
N ASN A 151 0.52 -22.78 8.83
CA ASN A 151 -0.78 -23.20 9.35
C ASN A 151 -1.73 -21.99 9.46
N ASP A 152 -1.23 -20.87 9.96
CA ASP A 152 -1.98 -19.62 10.02
C ASP A 152 -2.40 -19.14 8.62
N TRP A 153 -1.54 -19.33 7.62
CA TRP A 153 -1.87 -19.02 6.23
C TRP A 153 -3.01 -19.90 5.70
N LEU A 154 -2.95 -21.22 5.96
CA LEU A 154 -4.01 -22.15 5.55
C LEU A 154 -5.35 -21.83 6.21
N GLU A 155 -5.34 -21.43 7.48
CA GLU A 155 -6.55 -21.07 8.22
C GLU A 155 -7.20 -19.80 7.63
N LYS A 156 -6.40 -18.74 7.40
CA LYS A 156 -6.88 -17.51 6.75
C LYS A 156 -7.43 -17.77 5.35
N ARG A 157 -6.77 -18.64 4.58
CA ARG A 157 -7.25 -19.02 3.25
C ARG A 157 -8.56 -19.80 3.32
N ARG A 158 -8.71 -20.70 4.29
CA ARG A 158 -9.96 -21.43 4.49
C ARG A 158 -11.12 -20.48 4.81
N GLN A 159 -10.87 -19.51 5.69
CA GLN A 159 -11.85 -18.47 6.02
C GLN A 159 -12.25 -17.63 4.79
N SER A 160 -11.29 -17.23 3.95
CA SER A 160 -11.62 -16.47 2.74
C SER A 160 -12.43 -17.29 1.74
N ILE A 161 -12.10 -18.59 1.57
CA ILE A 161 -12.88 -19.52 0.74
C ILE A 161 -14.29 -19.67 1.31
N GLU A 162 -14.44 -19.88 2.62
CA GLU A 162 -15.74 -20.03 3.29
C GLU A 162 -16.60 -18.77 3.14
N ASN A 163 -16.01 -17.58 3.32
CA ASN A 163 -16.70 -16.29 3.16
C ASN A 163 -17.23 -16.07 1.73
N VAL A 164 -16.52 -16.56 0.71
CA VAL A 164 -16.94 -16.43 -0.69
C VAL A 164 -17.93 -17.51 -1.10
N THR A 165 -17.73 -18.75 -0.63
CA THR A 165 -18.53 -19.91 -1.06
C THR A 165 -19.76 -20.17 -0.21
N GLY A 166 -19.85 -19.56 0.98
CA GLY A 166 -20.90 -19.83 1.96
C GLY A 166 -20.94 -21.29 2.42
N GLY A 167 -19.82 -22.03 2.27
CA GLY A 167 -19.73 -23.46 2.58
C GLY A 167 -20.38 -24.38 1.55
N GLN A 168 -20.81 -23.87 0.40
CA GLN A 168 -21.41 -24.68 -0.67
C GLN A 168 -20.36 -25.42 -1.50
N GLU A 169 -20.74 -26.56 -2.07
CA GLU A 169 -19.86 -27.32 -2.96
C GLU A 169 -19.61 -26.57 -4.28
N VAL A 170 -18.34 -26.22 -4.53
CA VAL A 170 -17.93 -25.45 -5.72
C VAL A 170 -17.67 -26.39 -6.89
N THR A 171 -18.52 -26.33 -7.91
CA THR A 171 -18.28 -27.02 -9.18
C THR A 171 -17.58 -26.08 -10.17
N ILE A 172 -16.29 -26.29 -10.41
CA ILE A 172 -15.53 -25.53 -11.41
C ILE A 172 -15.88 -26.06 -12.81
N LYS A 173 -16.59 -25.27 -13.61
CA LYS A 173 -16.84 -25.55 -15.03
C LYS A 173 -15.95 -24.63 -15.87
N ARG A 174 -15.19 -25.21 -16.80
CA ARG A 174 -14.49 -24.41 -17.82
C ARG A 174 -15.53 -23.92 -18.82
N ASP A 175 -15.72 -22.61 -18.90
CA ASP A 175 -16.42 -22.02 -20.03
C ASP A 175 -15.45 -21.97 -21.21
N ALA A 176 -15.71 -22.76 -22.25
CA ALA A 176 -14.85 -22.87 -23.42
C ALA A 176 -14.86 -21.59 -24.28
N LYS A 177 -15.76 -20.64 -24.01
CA LYS A 177 -16.01 -19.47 -24.86
C LYS A 177 -15.18 -18.23 -24.51
N ILE A 178 -14.65 -18.13 -23.30
CA ILE A 178 -13.96 -16.95 -22.77
C ILE A 178 -12.50 -17.30 -22.45
N LEU A 179 -11.67 -17.29 -23.48
CA LEU A 179 -10.23 -17.24 -23.32
C LEU A 179 -9.88 -15.78 -22.95
N ASN A 180 -10.00 -15.41 -21.68
CA ASN A 180 -9.65 -14.07 -21.17
C ASN A 180 -8.13 -13.87 -21.19
N LEU A 181 -7.51 -13.82 -22.38
CA LEU A 181 -6.16 -13.29 -22.53
C LEU A 181 -6.24 -11.76 -22.58
N PRO A 182 -5.43 -11.07 -21.77
CA PRO A 182 -5.30 -9.62 -21.91
C PRO A 182 -4.84 -9.29 -23.33
N GLY A 183 -5.63 -8.48 -24.04
CA GLY A 183 -5.31 -8.03 -25.40
C GLY A 183 -5.95 -8.82 -26.55
N ILE A 184 -6.76 -9.86 -26.28
CA ILE A 184 -7.51 -10.56 -27.33
C ILE A 184 -9.00 -10.41 -27.00
N ARG A 185 -9.73 -9.64 -27.82
CA ARG A 185 -11.19 -9.60 -27.86
C ARG A 185 -11.69 -10.43 -29.03
#